data_AF-A0A6C0D099-F1
#
_entry.id   AF-A0A6C0D099-F1
#
_cell.length_a   1.000
_cell.length_b   1.000
_cell.length_c   1.000
_cell.angle_alpha   90.00
_cell.angle_beta   90.00
_cell.angle_gamma   90.00
#
_symmetry.space_group_name_H-M   'P 1'
#
loop_
_entity.id
_entity.type
_entity.pdbx_description
1 polymer ?
#
loop_
_entity_poly.entity_id
_entity_poly.type
_entity_poly.pdbx_seq_one_letter_code
_entity_poly.pdbx_strand_id
1 'polypeptide(L)'
;MTVIFYAYHETEACHFNLDYFVNFGGILPEYDYIFIINGRTCTVPIPTGDNIHILYRENIGYDFGAYARGLDFFFNDSKSPFQKKKKGFDFFIFLNASVIGPITHHSKEWDWVEYFHGRFLEDPTVRLYGTSIVCLPDEDKGTRGPKVEGFFWCTDRRGLGLLIGERTIFMDHRTKESAIVNGEYGLSNCLLGKYGFNIGCIITRYQGMDWRKEINWSCNDLKHPSRKGSFYGESMNPYETIFHKWFWHHQPTVHKEIIDKHIQRKKKIEHVKSLNLK
;
A
#
# COMPACT_ATOMS: atom_id res chain seq x y z
N MET A 1 0.54 11.16 14.59
CA MET A 1 -0.28 11.45 13.37
C MET A 1 0.20 10.56 12.23
N THR A 2 -0.65 10.40 11.21
CA THR A 2 -0.39 9.51 10.06
C THR A 2 -0.69 10.21 8.76
N VAL A 3 0.16 9.98 7.76
CA VAL A 3 -0.05 10.45 6.40
C VAL A 3 -0.07 9.27 5.43
N ILE A 4 -1.02 9.30 4.51
CA ILE A 4 -1.21 8.30 3.47
C ILE A 4 -0.81 8.90 2.11
N PHE A 5 0.15 8.28 1.45
CA PHE A 5 0.53 8.59 0.08
C PHE A 5 -0.16 7.63 -0.87
N TYR A 6 -1.03 8.16 -1.73
CA TYR A 6 -1.78 7.38 -2.71
C TYR A 6 -1.27 7.67 -4.13
N ALA A 7 -0.50 6.75 -4.71
CA ALA A 7 -0.02 6.85 -6.09
C ALA A 7 -1.11 6.38 -7.08
N TYR A 8 -1.44 7.24 -8.04
CA TYR A 8 -2.50 6.97 -9.00
C TYR A 8 -2.05 7.27 -10.43
N HIS A 9 -2.33 6.34 -11.34
CA HIS A 9 -2.31 6.56 -12.78
C HIS A 9 -3.60 6.03 -13.38
N GLU A 10 -4.28 6.85 -14.18
CA GLU A 10 -5.58 6.54 -14.76
C GLU A 10 -5.48 5.32 -15.70
N THR A 11 -6.15 4.24 -15.31
CA THR A 11 -6.46 3.06 -16.13
C THR A 11 -7.83 2.55 -15.69
N GLU A 12 -8.51 1.71 -16.46
CA GLU A 12 -9.82 1.18 -16.07
C GLU A 12 -9.80 0.50 -14.68
N ALA A 13 -8.78 -0.33 -14.42
CA ALA A 13 -8.64 -1.00 -13.13
C ALA A 13 -8.30 -0.02 -11.99
N CYS A 14 -7.40 0.94 -12.23
CA CYS A 14 -7.06 1.95 -11.22
C CYS A 14 -8.23 2.89 -10.90
N HIS A 15 -9.01 3.28 -11.92
CA HIS A 15 -10.22 4.07 -11.76
C HIS A 15 -11.22 3.33 -10.86
N PHE A 16 -11.51 2.06 -11.18
CA PHE A 16 -12.38 1.21 -10.36
C PHE A 16 -11.92 1.13 -8.90
N ASN A 17 -10.61 1.00 -8.66
CA ASN A 17 -10.05 0.90 -7.32
C ASN A 17 -10.13 2.22 -6.54
N LEU A 18 -9.78 3.35 -7.18
CA LEU A 18 -9.85 4.67 -6.54
C LEU A 18 -11.29 5.10 -6.28
N ASP A 19 -12.22 4.85 -7.22
CA ASP A 19 -13.64 5.10 -7.02
C ASP A 19 -14.18 4.32 -5.81
N TYR A 20 -13.78 3.06 -5.67
CA TYR A 20 -14.13 2.29 -4.48
C TYR A 20 -13.54 2.90 -3.20
N PHE A 21 -12.24 3.23 -3.20
CA PHE A 21 -11.54 3.79 -2.05
C PHE A 21 -12.20 5.08 -1.54
N VAL A 22 -12.51 6.00 -2.46
CA VAL A 22 -13.14 7.29 -2.15
C VAL A 22 -14.55 7.10 -1.60
N ASN A 23 -15.35 6.18 -2.15
CA ASN A 23 -16.75 6.05 -1.79
C ASN A 23 -17.02 5.11 -0.61
N PHE A 24 -16.10 4.20 -0.27
CA PHE A 24 -16.35 3.10 0.67
C PHE A 24 -15.34 3.02 1.83
N GLY A 25 -14.99 4.16 2.41
CA GLY A 25 -14.26 4.22 3.70
C GLY A 25 -12.74 4.17 3.59
N GLY A 26 -12.18 4.45 2.41
CA GLY A 26 -10.73 4.64 2.27
C GLY A 26 -10.23 5.95 2.87
N ILE A 27 -11.05 7.01 2.81
CA ILE A 27 -10.74 8.32 3.38
C ILE A 27 -11.42 8.46 4.75
N LEU A 28 -10.62 8.68 5.79
CA LEU A 28 -11.07 8.92 7.17
C LEU A 28 -10.60 10.32 7.60
N PRO A 29 -11.45 11.12 8.29
CA PRO A 29 -11.13 12.51 8.62
C PRO A 29 -9.95 12.69 9.58
N GLU A 30 -9.55 11.65 10.32
CA GLU A 30 -8.48 11.65 11.31
C GLU A 30 -7.07 11.67 10.70
N TYR A 31 -6.95 11.33 9.40
CA TYR A 31 -5.66 11.16 8.73
C TYR A 31 -5.47 12.12 7.56
N ASP A 32 -4.21 12.44 7.26
CA ASP A 32 -3.84 13.25 6.11
C ASP A 32 -3.57 12.38 4.88
N TYR A 33 -4.06 12.80 3.72
CA TYR A 33 -3.94 12.11 2.44
C TYR A 33 -3.22 12.99 1.43
N ILE A 34 -2.25 12.41 0.75
CA ILE A 34 -1.58 13.00 -0.41
C ILE A 34 -1.84 12.07 -1.59
N PHE A 35 -2.76 12.47 -2.45
CA PHE A 35 -3.01 11.81 -3.74
C PHE A 35 -2.01 12.34 -4.77
N ILE A 36 -1.22 11.44 -5.36
CA ILE A 36 -0.24 11.78 -6.38
C ILE A 36 -0.72 11.23 -7.73
N ILE A 37 -1.18 12.14 -8.59
CA ILE A 37 -1.78 11.84 -9.89
C ILE A 37 -0.72 11.89 -10.99
N ASN A 38 -0.27 10.72 -11.43
CA ASN A 38 0.66 10.52 -12.54
C ASN A 38 -0.06 10.67 -13.89
N GLY A 39 0.45 11.56 -14.75
CA GLY A 39 -0.09 11.81 -16.08
C GLY A 39 -1.19 12.89 -16.13
N ARG A 40 -1.39 13.62 -15.03
CA ARG A 40 -2.31 14.78 -14.90
C ARG A 40 -3.80 14.49 -15.13
N THR A 41 -4.19 13.23 -15.33
CA THR A 41 -5.58 12.82 -15.51
C THR A 41 -6.06 12.08 -14.27
N CYS A 42 -7.21 12.53 -13.73
CA CYS A 42 -7.96 11.83 -12.70
C CYS A 42 -9.44 12.13 -12.93
N THR A 43 -10.20 11.15 -13.40
CA THR A 43 -11.64 11.29 -13.65
C THR A 43 -12.49 10.89 -12.45
N VAL A 44 -11.92 10.17 -11.48
CA VAL A 44 -12.56 9.90 -10.18
C VAL A 44 -12.67 11.20 -9.37
N PRO A 45 -13.86 11.57 -8.87
CA PRO A 45 -14.04 12.75 -8.04
C PRO A 45 -13.51 12.51 -6.63
N ILE A 46 -12.26 12.90 -6.36
CA ILE A 46 -11.70 12.90 -5.01
C ILE A 46 -12.33 14.05 -4.21
N PRO A 47 -12.86 13.81 -2.99
CA PRO A 47 -13.48 14.84 -2.17
C PRO A 47 -12.45 15.89 -1.73
N THR A 48 -12.94 17.09 -1.42
CA THR A 48 -12.13 18.16 -0.85
C THR A 48 -12.18 18.13 0.68
N GLY A 49 -11.07 18.48 1.33
CA GLY A 49 -10.96 18.56 2.78
C GLY A 49 -9.59 19.07 3.19
N ASP A 50 -9.47 19.62 4.40
CA ASP A 50 -8.21 20.18 4.92
C ASP A 50 -7.11 19.11 5.07
N ASN A 51 -7.52 17.85 5.22
CA ASN A 51 -6.67 16.67 5.32
C ASN A 51 -6.42 15.99 3.96
N ILE A 52 -6.86 16.56 2.84
CA ILE A 52 -6.73 15.97 1.50
C ILE A 52 -5.94 16.90 0.59
N HIS A 53 -4.85 16.40 0.03
CA HIS A 53 -3.99 17.13 -0.89
C HIS A 53 -3.80 16.35 -2.18
N ILE A 54 -3.93 17.04 -3.31
CA ILE A 54 -3.82 16.42 -4.64
C ILE A 54 -2.64 17.06 -5.39
N LEU A 55 -1.70 16.22 -5.81
CA LEU A 55 -0.51 16.59 -6.56
C LEU A 55 -0.59 16.03 -7.97
N TYR A 56 -0.61 16.88 -8.98
CA TYR A 56 -0.53 16.46 -10.37
C TYR A 56 0.92 16.49 -10.87
N ARG A 57 1.34 15.43 -11.57
CA ARG A 57 2.69 15.30 -12.15
C ARG A 57 2.69 14.54 -13.47
N GLU A 58 3.82 14.57 -14.17
CA GLU A 58 4.04 13.74 -15.36
C GLU A 58 4.05 12.25 -14.99
N ASN A 59 3.67 11.38 -15.94
CA ASN A 59 3.68 9.94 -15.75
C ASN A 59 5.10 9.35 -15.91
N ILE A 60 5.98 9.64 -14.95
CA ILE A 60 7.36 9.15 -14.90
C ILE A 60 7.66 8.51 -13.55
N GLY A 61 8.61 7.57 -13.51
CA GLY A 61 9.11 7.02 -12.26
C GLY A 61 8.21 5.99 -11.55
N TYR A 62 7.08 5.60 -12.15
CA TYR A 62 6.12 4.66 -11.57
C TYR A 62 5.64 5.12 -10.17
N ASP A 63 5.28 4.18 -9.31
CA ASP A 63 4.74 4.47 -7.97
C ASP A 63 5.80 5.11 -7.07
N PHE A 64 7.05 4.65 -7.13
CA PHE A 64 8.14 5.17 -6.30
C PHE A 64 8.58 6.59 -6.68
N GLY A 65 8.44 6.99 -7.95
CA GLY A 65 8.57 8.38 -8.36
C GLY A 65 7.40 9.25 -7.86
N ALA A 66 6.18 8.70 -7.80
CA ALA A 66 5.05 9.38 -7.20
C ALA A 66 5.24 9.58 -5.69
N TYR A 67 5.71 8.55 -4.98
CA TYR A 67 6.07 8.66 -3.57
C TYR A 67 7.21 9.65 -3.34
N ALA A 68 8.22 9.70 -4.21
CA ALA A 68 9.27 10.71 -4.14
C ALA A 68 8.69 12.14 -4.23
N ARG A 69 7.77 12.40 -5.17
CA ARG A 69 7.09 13.70 -5.27
C ARG A 69 6.25 14.01 -4.03
N GLY A 70 5.53 13.04 -3.51
CA GLY A 70 4.73 13.18 -2.29
C GLY A 70 5.59 13.50 -1.07
N LEU A 71 6.71 12.79 -0.89
CA LEU A 71 7.68 13.03 0.18
C LEU A 71 8.32 14.41 0.07
N ASP A 72 8.65 14.86 -1.13
CA ASP A 72 9.15 16.22 -1.37
C ASP A 72 8.12 17.28 -0.97
N PHE A 73 6.85 17.09 -1.34
CA PHE A 73 5.75 17.95 -0.88
C PHE A 73 5.62 17.93 0.64
N PHE A 74 5.73 16.77 1.28
CA PHE A 74 5.56 16.63 2.72
C PHE A 74 6.72 17.26 3.51
N PHE A 75 7.98 17.02 3.10
CA PHE A 75 9.16 17.40 3.87
C PHE A 75 9.79 18.73 3.45
N ASN A 76 9.82 19.03 2.15
CA ASN A 76 10.71 20.07 1.58
C ASN A 76 9.96 21.26 1.01
N ASP A 77 8.77 21.06 0.45
CA ASP A 77 7.99 22.14 -0.16
C ASP A 77 7.58 23.17 0.90
N SER A 78 8.15 24.37 0.82
CA SER A 78 7.93 25.44 1.81
C SER A 78 6.48 25.94 1.86
N LYS A 79 5.70 25.68 0.82
CA LYS A 79 4.27 26.02 0.74
C LYS A 79 3.36 24.92 1.28
N SER A 80 3.92 23.75 1.59
CA SER A 80 3.17 22.61 2.10
C SER A 80 2.58 22.89 3.48
N PRO A 81 1.30 22.51 3.73
CA PRO A 81 0.68 22.64 5.05
C PRO A 81 1.37 21.77 6.11
N PHE A 82 2.16 20.78 5.69
CA PHE A 82 2.90 19.89 6.59
C PHE A 82 4.11 20.55 7.24
N GLN A 83 4.62 21.68 6.74
CA GLN A 83 5.88 22.28 7.25
C GLN A 83 5.86 22.53 8.76
N LYS A 84 4.69 22.94 9.30
CA LYS A 84 4.52 23.20 10.73
C LYS A 84 4.25 21.95 11.57
N LYS A 85 3.69 20.89 10.98
CA LYS A 85 3.22 19.68 11.70
C LYS A 85 4.01 18.41 11.42
N LYS A 86 4.93 18.39 10.45
CA LYS A 86 5.68 17.19 10.01
C LYS A 86 6.45 16.46 11.12
N LYS A 87 6.79 17.14 12.23
CA LYS A 87 7.42 16.54 13.42
C LYS A 87 6.49 15.68 14.29
N GLY A 88 5.17 15.75 14.10
CA GLY A 88 4.20 14.93 14.83
C GLY A 88 3.65 13.72 14.06
N PHE A 89 4.19 13.44 12.86
CA PHE A 89 3.83 12.26 12.05
C PHE A 89 4.75 11.09 12.33
N ASP A 90 4.24 10.05 12.97
CA ASP A 90 5.07 8.91 13.36
C ASP A 90 4.82 7.68 12.49
N PHE A 91 3.78 7.74 11.66
CA PHE A 91 3.38 6.67 10.77
C PHE A 91 3.13 7.15 9.36
N PHE A 92 3.53 6.33 8.39
CA PHE A 92 3.48 6.66 6.97
C PHE A 92 2.98 5.44 6.21
N ILE A 93 1.92 5.62 5.43
CA ILE A 93 1.33 4.57 4.60
C ILE A 93 1.51 4.95 3.14
N PHE A 94 1.88 3.98 2.31
CA PHE A 94 2.09 4.12 0.88
C PHE A 94 1.25 3.07 0.17
N LEU A 95 0.39 3.55 -0.72
CA LEU A 95 -0.60 2.76 -1.44
C LEU A 95 -0.60 3.17 -2.89
N ASN A 96 -0.71 2.21 -3.82
CA ASN A 96 -0.96 2.51 -5.22
C ASN A 96 -2.35 2.05 -5.67
N ALA A 97 -2.82 2.62 -6.77
CA ALA A 97 -4.13 2.31 -7.33
C ALA A 97 -4.26 0.90 -7.93
N SER A 98 -3.26 0.03 -7.83
CA SER A 98 -3.33 -1.34 -8.36
C SER A 98 -4.05 -2.33 -7.44
N VAL A 99 -4.36 -1.92 -6.21
CA VAL A 99 -5.15 -2.69 -5.24
C VAL A 99 -6.47 -2.00 -4.95
N ILE A 100 -7.50 -2.79 -4.67
CA ILE A 100 -8.79 -2.30 -4.19
C ILE A 100 -8.85 -2.44 -2.67
N GLY A 101 -9.40 -1.45 -1.99
CA GLY A 101 -9.62 -1.50 -0.55
C GLY A 101 -10.08 -0.15 0.01
N PRO A 102 -10.33 -0.08 1.33
CA PRO A 102 -10.22 -1.18 2.30
C PRO A 102 -11.39 -2.17 2.20
N ILE A 103 -11.11 -3.45 1.96
CA ILE A 103 -12.08 -4.55 2.02
C ILE A 103 -12.14 -5.06 3.45
N THR A 104 -13.34 -5.09 4.02
CA THR A 104 -13.55 -5.52 5.40
C THR A 104 -14.92 -6.14 5.62
N HIS A 105 -15.00 -7.06 6.59
CA HIS A 105 -16.28 -7.54 7.12
C HIS A 105 -16.95 -6.54 8.05
N HIS A 106 -16.21 -5.53 8.54
CA HIS A 106 -16.72 -4.54 9.46
C HIS A 106 -17.67 -3.53 8.77
N SER A 107 -18.58 -2.96 9.57
CA SER A 107 -19.44 -1.84 9.18
C SER A 107 -18.61 -0.56 8.98
N LYS A 108 -19.27 0.53 8.56
CA LYS A 108 -18.68 1.79 8.05
C LYS A 108 -17.76 2.57 9.03
N GLU A 109 -17.48 2.02 10.21
CA GLU A 109 -16.74 2.67 11.32
C GLU A 109 -15.41 1.97 11.61
N TRP A 110 -14.97 1.06 10.74
CA TRP A 110 -13.68 0.42 10.94
C TRP A 110 -12.55 1.32 10.46
N ASP A 111 -11.74 1.74 11.43
CA ASP A 111 -10.47 2.41 11.17
C ASP A 111 -9.44 1.39 10.70
N TRP A 112 -9.29 1.30 9.37
CA TRP A 112 -8.32 0.41 8.75
C TRP A 112 -6.87 0.87 9.00
N VAL A 113 -6.64 2.16 9.30
CA VAL A 113 -5.31 2.71 9.56
C VAL A 113 -4.83 2.27 10.95
N GLU A 114 -5.70 2.33 11.96
CA GLU A 114 -5.40 1.84 13.32
C GLU A 114 -5.03 0.35 13.33
N TYR A 115 -5.62 -0.46 12.44
CA TYR A 115 -5.21 -1.86 12.29
C TYR A 115 -3.71 -1.98 11.96
N PHE A 116 -3.19 -1.15 11.06
CA PHE A 116 -1.77 -1.15 10.71
C PHE A 116 -0.91 -0.53 11.80
N HIS A 117 -1.38 0.51 12.49
CA HIS A 117 -0.68 1.05 13.67
C HIS A 117 -0.45 0.00 14.74
N GLY A 118 -1.50 -0.78 15.07
CA GLY A 118 -1.43 -1.82 16.09
C GLY A 118 -0.30 -2.82 15.87
N ARG A 119 0.07 -3.10 14.61
CA ARG A 119 1.14 -4.05 14.27
C ARG A 119 2.53 -3.59 14.69
N PHE A 120 2.79 -2.28 14.68
CA PHE A 120 4.07 -1.74 15.14
C PHE A 120 4.12 -1.60 16.66
N LEU A 121 2.97 -1.57 17.32
CA LEU A 121 2.87 -1.62 18.78
C LEU A 121 3.03 -3.05 19.31
N GLU A 122 2.52 -4.04 18.59
CA GLU A 122 2.64 -5.46 18.93
C GLU A 122 4.09 -5.97 18.84
N ASP A 123 4.84 -5.60 17.79
CA ASP A 123 6.26 -5.95 17.64
C ASP A 123 7.11 -4.70 17.27
N PRO A 124 7.81 -4.09 18.24
CA PRO A 124 8.63 -2.90 18.01
C PRO A 124 9.89 -3.17 17.17
N THR A 125 10.18 -4.45 16.85
CA THR A 125 11.27 -4.82 15.94
C THR A 125 10.86 -4.72 14.47
N VAL A 126 9.55 -4.72 14.17
CA VAL A 126 9.02 -4.54 12.83
C VAL A 126 9.09 -3.07 12.43
N ARG A 127 9.67 -2.80 11.24
CA ARG A 127 9.71 -1.43 10.67
C ARG A 127 9.17 -1.32 9.25
N LEU A 128 8.76 -2.42 8.66
CA LEU A 128 8.08 -2.45 7.37
C LEU A 128 6.92 -3.44 7.47
N TYR A 129 5.73 -2.98 7.15
CA TYR A 129 4.55 -3.83 7.19
C TYR A 129 3.69 -3.61 5.96
N GLY A 130 3.24 -4.66 5.29
CA GLY A 130 2.39 -4.55 4.11
C GLY A 130 1.23 -5.53 4.08
N THR A 131 0.61 -5.66 2.93
CA THR A 131 -0.50 -6.62 2.77
C THR A 131 -0.03 -8.04 2.43
N SER A 132 1.17 -8.20 1.90
CA SER A 132 1.73 -9.51 1.57
C SER A 132 3.26 -9.49 1.52
N ILE A 133 3.85 -10.67 1.62
CA ILE A 133 5.29 -10.90 1.47
C ILE A 133 5.51 -11.99 0.43
N VAL A 134 6.45 -11.78 -0.48
CA VAL A 134 7.00 -12.80 -1.37
C VAL A 134 8.40 -13.17 -0.94
N CYS A 135 8.77 -14.45 -0.99
CA CYS A 135 10.16 -14.88 -0.85
C CYS A 135 10.78 -15.06 -2.22
N LEU A 136 11.89 -14.36 -2.49
CA LEU A 136 12.58 -14.44 -3.78
C LEU A 136 13.65 -15.54 -3.77
N PRO A 137 13.86 -16.23 -4.91
CA PRO A 137 14.96 -17.19 -5.08
C PRO A 137 16.31 -16.47 -5.22
N ASP A 138 17.42 -17.23 -5.20
CA ASP A 138 18.78 -16.71 -5.36
C ASP A 138 19.03 -16.07 -6.73
N GLU A 139 18.35 -16.55 -7.77
CA GLU A 139 18.52 -16.06 -9.14
C GLU A 139 17.76 -14.75 -9.40
N ASP A 140 16.93 -14.29 -8.46
CA ASP A 140 16.19 -13.03 -8.62
C ASP A 140 17.09 -11.82 -8.41
N LYS A 141 16.93 -10.81 -9.29
CA LYS A 141 17.67 -9.54 -9.21
C LYS A 141 17.41 -8.76 -7.93
N GLY A 142 16.31 -9.05 -7.24
CA GLY A 142 15.90 -8.49 -5.96
C GLY A 142 16.64 -9.00 -4.74
N THR A 143 17.57 -9.95 -4.91
CA THR A 143 18.24 -10.76 -3.89
C THR A 143 17.30 -11.71 -3.14
N ARG A 144 17.82 -12.90 -2.79
CA ARG A 144 17.09 -13.91 -2.04
C ARG A 144 16.45 -13.34 -0.77
N GLY A 145 15.30 -13.89 -0.41
CA GLY A 145 14.63 -13.63 0.86
C GLY A 145 13.34 -12.83 0.73
N PRO A 146 12.74 -12.46 1.87
CA PRO A 146 11.38 -11.94 1.92
C PRO A 146 11.32 -10.47 1.53
N LYS A 147 10.37 -10.13 0.66
CA LYS A 147 10.06 -8.77 0.22
C LYS A 147 8.59 -8.47 0.48
N VAL A 148 8.32 -7.37 1.18
CA VAL A 148 6.97 -6.79 1.22
C VAL A 148 6.60 -6.30 -0.17
N GLU A 149 5.44 -6.70 -0.69
CA GLU A 149 5.01 -6.31 -2.03
C GLU A 149 4.59 -4.82 -2.09
N GLY A 150 4.93 -4.14 -3.17
CA GLY A 150 5.02 -2.66 -3.24
C GLY A 150 3.69 -1.92 -3.40
N PHE A 151 2.56 -2.61 -3.44
CA PHE A 151 1.26 -2.01 -3.68
C PHE A 151 0.56 -1.42 -2.45
N PHE A 152 0.85 -1.97 -1.26
CA PHE A 152 0.47 -1.37 0.02
C PHE A 152 1.55 -1.70 1.04
N TRP A 153 2.13 -0.68 1.66
CA TRP A 153 3.06 -0.84 2.75
C TRP A 153 3.03 0.38 3.67
N CYS A 154 3.52 0.19 4.89
CA CYS A 154 3.61 1.22 5.89
C CYS A 154 4.87 1.06 6.72
N THR A 155 5.28 2.16 7.35
CA THR A 155 6.49 2.25 8.15
C THR A 155 6.35 3.35 9.19
N ASP A 156 7.20 3.30 10.22
CA ASP A 156 7.30 4.37 11.20
C ASP A 156 8.29 5.46 10.78
N ARG A 157 8.33 6.57 11.52
CA ARG A 157 9.24 7.70 11.25
C ARG A 157 10.69 7.30 11.06
N ARG A 158 11.20 6.38 11.89
CA ARG A 158 12.60 5.96 11.80
C ARG A 158 12.81 5.03 10.60
N GLY A 159 11.89 4.12 10.31
CA GLY A 159 11.92 3.30 9.10
C GLY A 159 11.91 4.17 7.84
N LEU A 160 11.00 5.13 7.74
CA LEU A 160 10.97 6.08 6.61
C LEU A 160 12.28 6.86 6.46
N GLY A 161 12.87 7.33 7.57
CA GLY A 161 14.15 8.03 7.54
C GLY A 161 15.28 7.19 6.94
N LEU A 162 15.34 5.89 7.26
CA LEU A 162 16.31 4.97 6.69
C LEU A 162 16.04 4.71 5.20
N LEU A 163 14.77 4.52 4.82
CA LEU A 163 14.36 4.32 3.42
C LEU A 163 14.72 5.54 2.54
N ILE A 164 14.46 6.76 3.02
CA ILE A 164 14.87 8.00 2.33
C ILE A 164 16.40 8.07 2.20
N GLY A 165 17.12 7.61 3.23
CA GLY A 165 18.58 7.57 3.26
C GLY A 165 19.22 6.68 2.18
N GLU A 166 18.52 5.66 1.68
CA GLU A 166 19.04 4.79 0.61
C GLU A 166 19.18 5.50 -0.74
N ARG A 167 18.42 6.58 -0.99
CA ARG A 167 18.42 7.40 -2.21
C ARG A 167 18.08 6.68 -3.53
N THR A 168 18.06 5.36 -3.54
CA THR A 168 17.71 4.52 -4.70
C THR A 168 16.24 4.10 -4.69
N ILE A 169 15.54 4.23 -3.56
CA ILE A 169 14.16 3.79 -3.38
C ILE A 169 13.17 4.84 -3.92
N PHE A 170 13.27 6.09 -3.46
CA PHE A 170 12.33 7.15 -3.84
C PHE A 170 12.94 8.03 -4.92
N MET A 171 12.78 7.62 -6.18
CA MET A 171 13.25 8.38 -7.32
C MET A 171 12.45 8.08 -8.58
N ASP A 172 12.66 8.88 -9.63
CA ASP A 172 12.10 8.59 -10.94
C ASP A 172 12.87 7.44 -11.62
N HIS A 173 12.40 6.21 -11.37
CA HIS A 173 12.93 5.01 -12.02
C HIS A 173 12.66 5.02 -13.52
N ARG A 174 13.72 4.79 -14.32
CA ARG A 174 13.63 4.77 -15.78
C ARG A 174 12.93 3.54 -16.34
N THR A 175 12.90 2.43 -15.60
CA THR A 175 12.34 1.15 -16.04
C THR A 175 11.52 0.51 -14.92
N LYS A 176 10.53 -0.30 -15.31
CA LYS A 176 9.73 -1.09 -14.37
C LYS A 176 10.61 -2.02 -13.52
N GLU A 177 11.62 -2.63 -14.13
CA GLU A 177 12.59 -3.45 -13.41
C GLU A 177 13.31 -2.65 -12.32
N SER A 178 13.77 -1.44 -12.62
CA SER A 178 14.42 -0.58 -11.62
C SER A 178 13.46 -0.20 -10.49
N ALA A 179 12.19 0.11 -10.81
CA ALA A 179 11.17 0.40 -9.80
C ALA A 179 10.89 -0.81 -8.88
N ILE A 180 10.96 -2.03 -9.42
CA ILE A 180 10.78 -3.26 -8.63
C ILE A 180 12.04 -3.55 -7.79
N VAL A 181 13.22 -3.59 -8.41
CA VAL A 181 14.45 -4.01 -7.72
C VAL A 181 14.94 -2.95 -6.72
N ASN A 182 14.98 -1.68 -7.13
CA ASN A 182 15.52 -0.61 -6.29
C ASN A 182 14.44 0.07 -5.45
N GLY A 183 13.20 0.13 -5.94
CA GLY A 183 12.07 0.66 -5.19
C GLY A 183 11.49 -0.40 -4.25
N GLU A 184 10.66 -1.29 -4.79
CA GLU A 184 9.88 -2.28 -4.03
C GLU A 184 10.73 -3.21 -3.17
N TYR A 185 11.67 -3.94 -3.78
CA TYR A 185 12.55 -4.85 -3.05
C TYR A 185 13.58 -4.09 -2.21
N GLY A 186 13.94 -2.86 -2.64
CA GLY A 186 14.77 -1.94 -1.89
C GLY A 186 14.23 -1.63 -0.49
N LEU A 187 12.91 -1.59 -0.31
CA LEU A 187 12.28 -1.42 1.01
C LEU A 187 12.74 -2.49 2.01
N SER A 188 12.60 -3.76 1.62
CA SER A 188 12.91 -4.90 2.49
C SER A 188 14.42 -5.10 2.59
N ASN A 189 15.17 -4.94 1.50
CA ASN A 189 16.63 -5.01 1.52
C ASN A 189 17.25 -3.96 2.46
N CYS A 190 16.69 -2.76 2.50
CA CYS A 190 17.09 -1.74 3.45
C CYS A 190 16.77 -2.15 4.89
N LEU A 191 15.49 -2.31 5.22
CA LEU A 191 15.09 -2.43 6.62
C LEU A 191 15.46 -3.78 7.24
N LEU A 192 15.26 -4.89 6.51
CA LEU A 192 15.63 -6.23 6.94
C LEU A 192 17.12 -6.50 6.71
N GLY A 193 17.56 -6.38 5.47
CA GLY A 193 18.90 -6.83 5.06
C GLY A 193 20.02 -5.97 5.63
N LYS A 194 19.90 -4.64 5.53
CA LYS A 194 20.96 -3.71 5.93
C LYS A 194 20.89 -3.30 7.39
N TYR A 195 19.69 -3.03 7.92
CA TYR A 195 19.51 -2.53 9.28
C TYR A 195 19.03 -3.58 10.30
N GLY A 196 18.71 -4.81 9.87
CA GLY A 196 18.38 -5.92 10.76
C GLY A 196 17.03 -5.80 11.48
N PHE A 197 16.14 -4.91 11.04
CA PHE A 197 14.77 -4.86 11.53
C PHE A 197 13.97 -6.05 11.02
N ASN A 198 12.91 -6.42 11.74
CA ASN A 198 11.95 -7.36 11.19
C ASN A 198 11.02 -6.64 10.18
N ILE A 199 10.36 -7.42 9.35
CA ILE A 199 9.29 -6.97 8.45
C ILE A 199 8.04 -7.80 8.73
N GLY A 200 6.89 -7.43 8.19
CA GLY A 200 5.67 -8.20 8.38
C GLY A 200 4.62 -7.92 7.33
N CYS A 201 3.54 -8.69 7.37
CA CYS A 201 2.35 -8.39 6.60
C CYS A 201 1.11 -8.94 7.28
N ILE A 202 -0.05 -8.49 6.82
CA ILE A 202 -1.35 -8.82 7.41
C ILE A 202 -1.76 -10.29 7.27
N ILE A 203 -1.26 -11.02 6.27
CA ILE A 203 -1.69 -12.39 5.99
C ILE A 203 -1.51 -13.27 7.23
N THR A 204 -2.62 -13.89 7.67
CA THR A 204 -2.68 -14.73 8.89
C THR A 204 -1.56 -15.76 8.96
N ARG A 205 -1.27 -16.42 7.83
CA ARG A 205 -0.24 -17.47 7.74
C ARG A 205 1.19 -16.98 8.03
N TYR A 206 1.44 -15.69 7.91
CA TYR A 206 2.76 -15.07 8.12
C TYR A 206 2.85 -14.30 9.43
N GLN A 207 1.77 -14.24 10.22
CA GLN A 207 1.77 -13.58 11.52
C GLN A 207 2.75 -14.25 12.49
N GLY A 208 3.53 -13.45 13.21
CA GLY A 208 4.54 -13.93 14.17
C GLY A 208 5.80 -14.53 13.54
N MET A 209 5.96 -14.49 12.21
CA MET A 209 7.20 -14.93 11.57
C MET A 209 8.34 -13.93 11.80
N ASP A 210 9.51 -14.46 12.18
CA ASP A 210 10.74 -13.69 12.27
C ASP A 210 11.50 -13.79 10.95
N TRP A 211 11.35 -12.77 10.10
CA TRP A 211 11.93 -12.74 8.76
C TRP A 211 13.44 -12.50 8.75
N ARG A 212 14.06 -12.21 9.91
CA ARG A 212 15.52 -12.17 10.06
C ARG A 212 16.14 -13.56 10.01
N LYS A 213 15.32 -14.62 10.17
CA LYS A 213 15.77 -16.02 10.12
C LYS A 213 15.59 -16.59 8.73
N GLU A 214 16.69 -17.00 8.10
CA GLU A 214 16.68 -17.56 6.74
C GLU A 214 15.83 -18.82 6.58
N ILE A 215 15.53 -19.55 7.66
CA ILE A 215 14.61 -20.70 7.63
C ILE A 215 13.21 -20.32 7.12
N ASN A 216 12.84 -19.05 7.21
CA ASN A 216 11.56 -18.53 6.72
C ASN A 216 11.62 -18.06 5.25
N TRP A 217 12.80 -18.04 4.61
CA TRP A 217 13.01 -17.43 3.28
C TRP A 217 12.59 -18.32 2.10
N SER A 218 11.96 -19.45 2.37
CA SER A 218 11.35 -20.34 1.37
C SER A 218 9.82 -20.27 1.39
N CYS A 219 9.26 -19.17 1.91
CA CYS A 219 7.81 -19.00 2.02
C CYS A 219 7.09 -19.18 0.67
N ASN A 220 5.94 -19.85 0.71
CA ASN A 220 5.04 -20.07 -0.42
C ASN A 220 5.72 -20.60 -1.70
N ASP A 221 6.67 -21.53 -1.55
CA ASP A 221 7.46 -22.09 -2.66
C ASP A 221 8.09 -21.02 -3.57
N LEU A 222 8.48 -19.88 -2.98
CA LEU A 222 9.07 -18.73 -3.67
C LEU A 222 8.13 -18.08 -4.72
N LYS A 223 6.82 -18.31 -4.61
CA LYS A 223 5.80 -17.74 -5.50
C LYS A 223 5.25 -16.46 -4.89
N HIS A 224 4.99 -15.46 -5.75
CA HIS A 224 4.23 -14.27 -5.36
C HIS A 224 2.83 -14.69 -4.89
N PRO A 225 2.42 -14.42 -3.64
CA PRO A 225 1.11 -14.84 -3.13
C PRO A 225 -0.04 -14.06 -3.77
N SER A 226 0.24 -12.87 -4.30
CA SER A 226 -0.71 -11.96 -4.94
C SER A 226 -1.26 -12.39 -6.30
N ARG A 227 -0.82 -13.53 -6.86
CA ARG A 227 -1.30 -14.04 -8.15
C ARG A 227 -2.39 -15.10 -7.95
N LYS A 228 -3.15 -15.37 -9.01
CA LYS A 228 -4.23 -16.37 -8.95
C LYS A 228 -3.65 -17.77 -8.71
N GLY A 229 -4.12 -18.44 -7.67
CA GLY A 229 -3.77 -19.83 -7.35
C GLY A 229 -2.34 -20.03 -6.84
N SER A 230 -1.59 -18.95 -6.58
CA SER A 230 -0.19 -19.03 -6.20
C SER A 230 0.06 -18.97 -4.70
N PHE A 231 -0.95 -18.70 -3.88
CA PHE A 231 -0.84 -18.66 -2.43
C PHE A 231 -1.22 -20.03 -1.85
N TYR A 232 -0.22 -20.89 -1.65
CA TYR A 232 -0.36 -22.26 -1.14
C TYR A 232 -1.39 -23.11 -1.90
N GLY A 233 -1.46 -22.94 -3.22
CA GLY A 233 -2.41 -23.63 -4.10
C GLY A 233 -3.75 -22.92 -4.26
N GLU A 234 -3.96 -21.81 -3.54
CA GLU A 234 -5.18 -21.01 -3.57
C GLU A 234 -4.87 -19.55 -3.96
N SER A 235 -5.90 -18.71 -4.01
CA SER A 235 -5.74 -17.26 -4.17
C SER A 235 -5.94 -16.57 -2.83
N MET A 236 -5.20 -15.49 -2.56
CA MET A 236 -5.39 -14.74 -1.31
C MET A 236 -6.83 -14.25 -1.19
N ASN A 237 -7.42 -14.47 -0.01
CA ASN A 237 -8.76 -13.99 0.28
C ASN A 237 -8.75 -12.45 0.39
N PRO A 238 -9.60 -11.71 -0.35
CA PRO A 238 -9.65 -10.25 -0.27
C PRO A 238 -9.91 -9.69 1.14
N TYR A 239 -10.55 -10.46 2.02
CA TYR A 239 -10.82 -10.06 3.41
C TYR A 239 -9.62 -10.26 4.35
N GLU A 240 -8.60 -11.01 3.93
CA GLU A 240 -7.37 -11.20 4.72
C GLU A 240 -6.30 -10.16 4.40
N THR A 241 -6.46 -9.39 3.32
CA THR A 241 -5.43 -8.47 2.83
C THR A 241 -5.78 -6.99 3.05
N ILE A 242 -7.05 -6.64 3.29
CA ILE A 242 -7.62 -5.28 3.31
C ILE A 242 -7.49 -4.57 1.96
N PHE A 243 -6.27 -4.46 1.42
CA PHE A 243 -5.99 -3.95 0.09
C PHE A 243 -5.58 -5.10 -0.83
N HIS A 244 -6.49 -5.49 -1.71
CA HIS A 244 -6.40 -6.71 -2.50
C HIS A 244 -6.05 -6.44 -3.96
N LYS A 245 -5.09 -7.18 -4.50
CA LYS A 245 -4.69 -7.06 -5.91
C LYS A 245 -5.45 -8.05 -6.78
N TRP A 246 -6.56 -7.58 -7.35
CA TRP A 246 -7.43 -8.42 -8.17
C TRP A 246 -7.04 -8.46 -9.65
N PHE A 247 -6.32 -7.45 -10.13
CA PHE A 247 -5.95 -7.29 -11.53
C PHE A 247 -4.42 -7.30 -11.69
N TRP A 248 -3.96 -8.17 -12.60
CA TRP A 248 -2.60 -8.24 -13.08
C TRP A 248 -2.64 -8.22 -14.60
N HIS A 249 -1.80 -7.40 -15.23
CA HIS A 249 -1.81 -7.26 -16.69
C HIS A 249 -1.50 -8.62 -17.34
N HIS A 250 -2.33 -9.01 -18.32
CA HIS A 250 -2.24 -10.29 -19.02
C HIS A 250 -2.33 -11.55 -18.12
N GLN A 251 -2.97 -11.44 -16.96
CA GLN A 251 -3.17 -12.57 -16.06
C GLN A 251 -4.65 -12.72 -15.70
N PRO A 252 -5.09 -13.92 -15.32
CA PRO A 252 -6.42 -14.11 -14.75
C PRO A 252 -6.65 -13.25 -13.50
N THR A 253 -7.88 -12.78 -13.32
CA THR A 253 -8.26 -12.01 -12.13
C THR A 253 -8.24 -12.85 -10.85
N VAL A 254 -7.91 -12.22 -9.73
CA VAL A 254 -7.81 -12.85 -8.40
C VAL A 254 -9.04 -12.49 -7.58
N HIS A 255 -9.97 -13.43 -7.44
CA HIS A 255 -11.20 -13.28 -6.64
C HIS A 255 -12.06 -12.05 -6.96
N LYS A 256 -12.12 -11.64 -8.23
CA LYS A 256 -12.93 -10.49 -8.66
C LYS A 256 -14.42 -10.69 -8.37
N GLU A 257 -14.91 -11.92 -8.43
CA GLU A 257 -16.27 -12.30 -8.08
C GLU A 257 -16.61 -12.04 -6.60
N ILE A 258 -15.65 -12.19 -5.69
CA ILE A 258 -15.82 -11.90 -4.26
C ILE A 258 -15.91 -10.39 -4.05
N ILE A 259 -15.05 -9.63 -4.75
CA ILE A 259 -15.01 -8.17 -4.71
C ILE A 259 -16.31 -7.58 -5.24
N ASP A 260 -16.83 -8.08 -6.35
CA ASP A 260 -18.08 -7.58 -6.93
C ASP A 260 -19.27 -7.82 -6.00
N LYS A 261 -19.35 -9.01 -5.39
CA LYS A 261 -20.35 -9.31 -4.36
C LYS A 261 -20.20 -8.39 -3.14
N HIS A 262 -18.98 -8.08 -2.73
CA HIS A 262 -18.71 -7.14 -1.63
C HIS A 262 -19.24 -5.74 -1.95
N ILE A 263 -18.92 -5.20 -3.12
CA ILE A 263 -19.34 -3.86 -3.56
C ILE A 263 -20.87 -3.78 -3.67
N GLN A 264 -21.51 -4.80 -4.25
CA GLN A 264 -22.98 -4.87 -4.34
C GLN A 264 -23.63 -4.81 -2.95
N ARG A 265 -23.08 -5.52 -1.96
CA ARG A 265 -23.56 -5.48 -0.57
C ARG A 265 -23.40 -4.09 0.04
N LYS A 266 -22.24 -3.44 -0.13
CA LYS A 266 -22.01 -2.06 0.36
C LYS A 266 -22.98 -1.05 -0.27
N LYS A 267 -23.16 -1.09 -1.60
CA LYS A 267 -24.12 -0.23 -2.31
C LYS A 267 -25.55 -0.41 -1.80
N LYS A 268 -25.99 -1.66 -1.55
CA LYS A 268 -27.32 -1.94 -0.99
C LYS A 268 -27.50 -1.33 0.41
N ILE A 269 -26.48 -1.42 1.26
CA ILE A 269 -26.51 -0.83 2.61
C ILE A 269 -26.64 0.70 2.54
N GLU A 270 -25.86 1.36 1.68
CA GLU A 270 -25.92 2.82 1.50
C GLU A 270 -27.28 3.29 0.93
N HIS A 271 -27.85 2.52 0.01
CA HIS A 271 -29.18 2.81 -0.53
C HIS A 271 -30.29 2.72 0.54
N VAL A 272 -30.27 1.69 1.39
CA VAL A 272 -31.25 1.57 2.49
C VAL A 272 -31.11 2.72 3.49
N LYS A 273 -29.87 3.15 3.79
CA LYS A 273 -29.64 4.29 4.69
C LYS A 273 -30.18 5.61 4.12
N SER A 274 -30.00 5.86 2.83
CA SER A 274 -30.49 7.11 2.21
C SER A 274 -32.02 7.18 2.12
N LEU A 275 -32.70 6.03 2.14
CA LEU A 275 -34.17 5.96 2.24
C LEU A 275 -34.68 6.22 3.66
N ASN A 276 -33.95 5.80 4.69
CA ASN A 276 -34.33 5.97 6.10
C ASN A 276 -33.99 7.37 6.67
N LEU A 277 -33.29 8.21 5.92
CA LEU A 277 -32.94 9.59 6.27
C LEU A 277 -33.86 10.63 5.60
N LYS A 278 -34.89 10.18 4.87
CA LYS A 278 -35.96 11.00 4.27
C LYS A 278 -37.27 10.76 5.00
#